data_AF-A0A1Y2JKR1-F1
#
_entry.id   AF-A0A1Y2JKR1-F1
#
_cell.length_a   1.000
_cell.length_b   1.000
_cell.length_c   1.000
_cell.angle_alpha   90.00
_cell.angle_beta   90.00
_cell.angle_gamma   90.00
#
_symmetry.space_group_name_H-M   'P 1'
#
loop_
_entity.id
_entity.type
_entity.pdbx_description
1 polymer ?
#
loop_
_entity_poly.entity_id
_entity_poly.type
_entity_poly.pdbx_seq_one_letter_code
_entity_poly.pdbx_strand_id
1 'polypeptide(L)'
;MAIFLAVSVYWAGRMWTGLSWPERFLAGAMLCAASFVLAISLREMLYWISGSASYMVPALFVIIILVELVRSAANETVLSTGQIVVLSAIGFLGALANEFTPFWIVALVAGSALYRAFYHPRPQLAGHAAMLTATFIGLAILLLSPGNAVRMAAYPEGGKIAASFSMGLYYLWLELVRHYTESATWAWLGFVALFSVFVVPSQPRPAARLLVLIVGLVAAVLAGLYTAYVIAYFATAEDLATRGRNEVVVFLLAGGGCAVALAARFLPSLGHHAHVRMTALVACGLLSFLLLDSVALGYVRAEESQFATFWSESVQRHQFLRTTKDLDVVVPKRSVKPSMLMDGELTKNPGQLPNDCVGEFYGKRSVVLGD
;
A
#
# COMPACT_ATOMS: atom_id res chain seq x y z
N MET A 1 -6.46 1.50 10.65
CA MET A 1 -7.71 1.55 9.86
C MET A 1 -8.29 2.95 9.69
N ALA A 2 -8.65 3.68 10.76
CA ALA A 2 -9.29 5.00 10.64
C ALA A 2 -8.45 6.03 9.84
N ILE A 3 -7.13 6.08 10.08
CA ILE A 3 -6.22 6.94 9.31
C ILE A 3 -6.19 6.56 7.83
N PHE A 4 -6.17 5.26 7.53
CA PHE A 4 -6.19 4.76 6.14
C PHE A 4 -7.48 5.20 5.44
N LEU A 5 -8.64 5.00 6.09
CA LEU A 5 -9.92 5.47 5.58
C LEU A 5 -9.91 6.99 5.35
N ALA A 6 -9.40 7.78 6.30
CA ALA A 6 -9.32 9.23 6.15
C ALA A 6 -8.48 9.65 4.93
N VAL A 7 -7.35 8.98 4.70
CA VAL A 7 -6.51 9.22 3.51
C VAL A 7 -7.20 8.75 2.23
N SER A 8 -7.94 7.64 2.24
CA SER A 8 -8.73 7.19 1.08
C SER A 8 -9.87 8.16 0.76
N VAL A 9 -10.55 8.72 1.77
CA VAL A 9 -11.58 9.75 1.59
C VAL A 9 -10.97 11.05 1.09
N TYR A 10 -9.78 11.41 1.60
CA TYR A 10 -9.00 12.52 1.06
C TYR A 10 -8.67 12.28 -0.42
N TRP A 11 -8.13 11.12 -0.77
CA TRP A 11 -7.83 10.72 -2.15
C TRP A 11 -9.05 10.90 -3.06
N ALA A 12 -10.22 10.39 -2.65
CA ALA A 12 -11.46 10.55 -3.42
C ALA A 12 -11.84 12.02 -3.62
N GLY A 13 -11.80 12.82 -2.54
CA GLY A 13 -12.11 14.25 -2.61
C GLY A 13 -11.11 15.09 -3.42
N ARG A 14 -9.88 14.59 -3.63
CA ARG A 14 -8.88 15.22 -4.49
C ARG A 14 -9.02 14.79 -5.94
N MET A 15 -9.32 13.52 -6.18
CA MET A 15 -9.47 12.99 -7.53
C MET A 15 -10.71 13.55 -8.24
N TRP A 16 -11.81 13.67 -7.50
CA TRP A 16 -13.10 14.15 -8.00
C TRP A 16 -13.50 15.47 -7.35
N THR A 17 -13.60 16.52 -8.15
CA THR A 17 -14.02 17.85 -7.69
C THR A 17 -15.54 17.92 -7.57
N GLY A 18 -16.05 18.56 -6.52
CA GLY A 18 -17.49 18.81 -6.37
C GLY A 18 -18.28 17.68 -5.70
N LEU A 19 -17.62 16.60 -5.24
CA LEU A 19 -18.28 15.55 -4.46
C LEU A 19 -18.88 16.09 -3.16
N SER A 20 -20.09 15.64 -2.85
CA SER A 20 -20.67 15.76 -1.51
C SER A 20 -19.90 14.89 -0.50
N TRP A 21 -20.08 15.14 0.81
CA TRP A 21 -19.39 14.34 1.83
C TRP A 21 -19.73 12.83 1.76
N PRO A 22 -21.01 12.41 1.58
CA PRO A 22 -21.33 10.98 1.44
C PRO A 22 -20.66 10.31 0.25
N GLU A 23 -20.53 11.02 -0.88
CA GLU A 23 -19.87 10.49 -2.08
C GLU A 23 -18.37 10.33 -1.89
N ARG A 24 -17.71 11.31 -1.23
CA ARG A 24 -16.30 11.18 -0.85
C ARG A 24 -16.09 10.01 0.09
N PHE A 25 -16.98 9.87 1.07
CA PHE A 25 -16.93 8.78 2.03
C PHE A 25 -17.11 7.43 1.33
N LEU A 26 -18.11 7.28 0.46
CA LEU A 26 -18.36 6.07 -0.30
C LEU A 26 -17.13 5.66 -1.14
N ALA A 27 -16.58 6.59 -1.93
CA ALA A 27 -15.44 6.28 -2.78
C ALA A 27 -14.16 6.00 -1.97
N GLY A 28 -13.93 6.73 -0.88
CA GLY A 28 -12.83 6.45 0.04
C GLY A 28 -12.99 5.12 0.79
N ALA A 29 -14.20 4.79 1.22
CA ALA A 29 -14.52 3.51 1.84
C ALA A 29 -14.33 2.36 0.85
N MET A 30 -14.68 2.55 -0.42
CA MET A 30 -14.45 1.56 -1.47
C MET A 30 -12.94 1.29 -1.69
N LEU A 31 -12.10 2.32 -1.80
CA LEU A 31 -10.64 2.14 -1.89
C LEU A 31 -10.09 1.44 -0.64
N CYS A 32 -10.56 1.84 0.54
CA CYS A 32 -10.16 1.24 1.80
C CYS A 32 -10.56 -0.24 1.87
N ALA A 33 -11.80 -0.58 1.48
CA ALA A 33 -12.30 -1.95 1.46
C ALA A 33 -11.53 -2.79 0.44
N ALA A 34 -11.37 -2.32 -0.79
CA ALA A 34 -10.59 -2.98 -1.84
C ALA A 34 -9.16 -3.28 -1.38
N SER A 35 -8.52 -2.35 -0.66
CA SER A 35 -7.16 -2.54 -0.12
C SER A 35 -7.09 -3.67 0.91
N PHE A 36 -8.09 -3.80 1.79
CA PHE A 36 -8.09 -4.85 2.81
C PHE A 36 -8.48 -6.22 2.26
N VAL A 37 -9.46 -6.27 1.36
CA VAL A 37 -9.91 -7.55 0.79
C VAL A 37 -8.89 -8.13 -0.20
N LEU A 38 -8.04 -7.29 -0.81
CA LEU A 38 -6.95 -7.72 -1.69
C LEU A 38 -5.60 -7.83 -0.97
N ALA A 39 -5.56 -7.62 0.35
CA ALA A 39 -4.35 -7.72 1.14
C ALA A 39 -3.75 -9.13 1.04
N ILE A 40 -2.43 -9.21 0.87
CA ILE A 40 -1.65 -10.45 0.92
C ILE A 40 -1.69 -11.03 2.33
N SER A 41 -1.61 -10.17 3.34
CA SER A 41 -1.70 -10.57 4.75
C SER A 41 -2.32 -9.45 5.58
N LEU A 42 -3.51 -9.69 6.13
CA LEU A 42 -4.14 -8.74 7.05
C LEU A 42 -3.34 -8.61 8.35
N ARG A 43 -2.62 -9.65 8.79
CA ARG A 43 -1.70 -9.58 9.93
C ARG A 43 -0.66 -8.50 9.73
N GLU A 44 0.08 -8.58 8.63
CA GLU A 44 1.15 -7.65 8.29
C GLU A 44 0.62 -6.23 8.03
N MET A 45 -0.62 -6.12 7.57
CA MET A 45 -1.28 -4.85 7.28
C MET A 45 -1.86 -4.15 8.52
N LEU A 46 -2.45 -4.90 9.46
CA LEU A 46 -3.28 -4.38 10.55
C LEU A 46 -2.79 -4.72 11.96
N TYR A 47 -2.33 -5.95 12.19
CA TYR A 47 -2.11 -6.48 13.54
C TYR A 47 -0.65 -6.42 13.97
N TRP A 48 0.30 -6.46 13.03
CA TRP A 48 1.72 -6.32 13.33
C TRP A 48 2.17 -4.88 13.10
N ILE A 49 2.33 -4.14 14.20
CA ILE A 49 2.64 -2.70 14.16
C ILE A 49 3.94 -2.42 13.40
N SER A 50 4.99 -3.24 13.57
CA SER A 50 6.25 -3.01 12.86
C SER A 50 6.11 -3.15 11.34
N GLY A 51 5.31 -4.11 10.87
CA GLY A 51 4.94 -4.24 9.46
C GLY A 51 4.04 -3.08 9.00
N SER A 52 2.96 -2.80 9.72
CA SER A 52 2.01 -1.75 9.35
C SER A 52 2.65 -0.36 9.33
N ALA A 53 3.46 -0.01 10.34
CA ALA A 53 4.12 1.28 10.43
C ALA A 53 5.16 1.50 9.32
N SER A 54 5.91 0.45 8.94
CA SER A 54 6.99 0.57 7.97
C SER A 54 6.53 0.44 6.51
N TYR A 55 5.29 0.02 6.26
CA TYR A 55 4.77 -0.24 4.91
C TYR A 55 3.41 0.42 4.65
N MET A 56 2.46 0.38 5.59
CA MET A 56 1.15 1.01 5.36
C MET A 56 1.18 2.52 5.53
N VAL A 57 1.91 3.04 6.52
CA VAL A 57 2.10 4.50 6.66
C VAL A 57 2.77 5.11 5.42
N PRO A 58 3.90 4.58 4.89
CA PRO A 58 4.44 5.08 3.63
C PRO A 58 3.49 4.88 2.43
N ALA A 59 2.67 3.82 2.39
CA ALA A 59 1.62 3.69 1.38
C ALA A 59 0.69 4.92 1.37
N LEU A 60 0.27 5.39 2.55
CA LEU A 60 -0.58 6.57 2.70
C LEU A 60 0.11 7.83 2.19
N PHE A 61 1.40 7.97 2.48
CA PHE A 61 2.23 9.07 1.98
C PHE A 61 2.31 9.07 0.45
N VAL A 62 2.54 7.90 -0.15
CA VAL A 62 2.54 7.72 -1.61
C VAL A 62 1.17 8.05 -2.20
N ILE A 63 0.06 7.62 -1.60
CA ILE A 63 -1.31 7.96 -2.06
C ILE A 63 -1.53 9.48 -2.08
N ILE A 64 -1.12 10.18 -1.03
CA ILE A 64 -1.26 11.64 -0.93
C ILE A 64 -0.44 12.34 -2.02
N ILE A 65 0.83 11.94 -2.19
CA ILE A 65 1.72 12.48 -3.23
C ILE A 65 1.13 12.21 -4.62
N LEU A 66 0.77 10.96 -4.90
CA LEU A 66 0.18 10.52 -6.15
C LEU A 66 -1.03 11.37 -6.53
N VAL A 67 -2.02 11.49 -5.65
CA VAL A 67 -3.28 12.16 -5.98
C VAL A 67 -3.10 13.67 -6.15
N GLU A 68 -2.23 14.30 -5.36
CA GLU A 68 -1.96 15.74 -5.54
C GLU A 68 -1.23 16.03 -6.85
N LEU A 69 -0.23 15.22 -7.20
CA LEU A 69 0.49 15.37 -8.47
C LEU A 69 -0.42 15.11 -9.67
N VAL A 70 -1.20 14.03 -9.64
CA VAL A 70 -2.14 13.66 -10.70
C VAL A 70 -3.24 14.70 -10.85
N ARG A 71 -3.92 15.08 -9.75
CA ARG A 71 -4.97 16.11 -9.78
C ARG A 71 -4.43 17.41 -10.33
N SER A 72 -3.24 17.82 -9.87
CA SER A 72 -2.68 19.11 -10.23
C SER A 72 -2.26 19.14 -11.70
N ALA A 73 -1.62 18.08 -12.19
CA ALA A 73 -1.24 17.91 -13.59
C ALA A 73 -2.47 17.79 -14.51
N ALA A 74 -3.48 17.01 -14.10
CA ALA A 74 -4.71 16.86 -14.84
C ALA A 74 -5.41 18.22 -14.96
N ASN A 75 -5.64 18.93 -13.86
CA ASN A 75 -6.45 20.16 -13.86
C ASN A 75 -5.69 21.42 -14.26
N GLU A 76 -4.48 21.28 -14.80
CA GLU A 76 -3.59 22.40 -15.17
C GLU A 76 -3.39 23.42 -14.04
N THR A 77 -3.39 22.93 -12.79
CA THR A 77 -3.21 23.76 -11.60
C THR A 77 -1.77 23.69 -11.12
N VAL A 78 -1.40 24.65 -10.28
CA VAL A 78 -0.11 24.67 -9.60
C VAL A 78 -0.27 24.21 -8.16
N LEU A 79 0.76 23.53 -7.65
CA LEU A 79 0.89 23.24 -6.23
C LEU A 79 1.24 24.54 -5.51
N SER A 80 0.58 24.84 -4.38
CA SER A 80 0.96 25.97 -3.54
C SER A 80 2.28 25.70 -2.81
N THR A 81 2.94 26.75 -2.34
CA THR A 81 4.18 26.62 -1.55
C THR A 81 3.95 25.74 -0.31
N GLY A 82 2.82 25.92 0.39
CA GLY A 82 2.47 25.07 1.53
C GLY A 82 2.28 23.60 1.14
N GLN A 83 1.69 23.32 -0.02
CA GLN A 83 1.58 21.95 -0.53
C GLN A 83 2.95 21.36 -0.85
N ILE A 84 3.85 22.12 -1.49
CA ILE A 84 5.21 21.66 -1.79
C ILE A 84 5.96 21.32 -0.50
N VAL A 85 5.85 22.15 0.54
CA VAL A 85 6.48 21.89 1.86
C VAL A 85 5.92 20.60 2.47
N VAL A 86 4.60 20.43 2.51
CA VAL A 86 3.96 19.24 3.07
C VAL A 86 4.34 17.99 2.28
N LEU A 87 4.28 18.02 0.95
CA LEU A 87 4.65 16.88 0.11
C LEU A 87 6.15 16.55 0.20
N SER A 88 7.01 17.55 0.40
CA SER A 88 8.44 17.33 0.64
C SER A 88 8.68 16.64 1.99
N ALA A 89 7.99 17.07 3.05
CA ALA A 89 8.08 16.45 4.37
C ALA A 89 7.57 15.01 4.35
N ILE A 90 6.42 14.78 3.71
CA ILE A 90 5.86 13.44 3.50
C ILE A 90 6.81 12.58 2.64
N GLY A 91 7.41 13.17 1.61
CA GLY A 91 8.39 12.50 0.75
C GLY A 91 9.66 12.07 1.50
N PHE A 92 10.15 12.92 2.40
CA PHE A 92 11.25 12.61 3.31
C PHE A 92 10.89 11.50 4.29
N LEU A 93 9.75 11.61 4.98
CA LEU A 93 9.30 10.60 5.95
C LEU A 93 9.02 9.24 5.31
N GLY A 94 8.39 9.22 4.13
CA GLY A 94 8.17 7.99 3.37
C GLY A 94 9.47 7.33 2.95
N ALA A 95 10.49 8.12 2.61
CA ALA A 95 11.81 7.60 2.24
C ALA A 95 12.61 7.01 3.42
N LEU A 96 12.21 7.26 4.67
CA LEU A 96 12.82 6.66 5.86
C LEU A 96 12.19 5.31 6.23
N ALA A 97 11.07 4.94 5.63
CA ALA A 97 10.25 3.84 6.13
C ALA A 97 10.72 2.45 5.64
N ASN A 98 10.98 2.31 4.34
CA ASN A 98 11.49 1.07 3.75
C ASN A 98 12.28 1.32 2.47
N GLU A 99 12.97 0.29 1.99
CA GLU A 99 13.96 0.36 0.91
C GLU A 99 13.42 0.71 -0.49
N PHE A 100 12.11 0.60 -0.76
CA PHE A 100 11.55 0.81 -2.11
C PHE A 100 10.57 1.98 -2.24
N THR A 101 9.85 2.39 -1.19
CA THR A 101 8.99 3.59 -1.20
C THR A 101 9.71 4.86 -1.71
N PRO A 102 10.98 5.17 -1.34
CA PRO A 102 11.67 6.33 -1.88
C PRO A 102 11.71 6.36 -3.41
N PHE A 103 11.91 5.21 -4.05
CA PHE A 103 11.97 5.11 -5.51
C PHE A 103 10.60 5.35 -6.14
N TRP A 104 9.51 4.94 -5.49
CA TRP A 104 8.17 5.24 -5.95
C TRP A 104 7.89 6.74 -5.89
N ILE A 105 8.26 7.39 -4.78
CA ILE A 105 8.12 8.84 -4.62
C ILE A 105 8.95 9.57 -5.68
N VAL A 106 10.21 9.17 -5.89
CA VAL A 106 11.06 9.73 -6.93
C VAL A 106 10.42 9.57 -8.31
N ALA A 107 9.92 8.38 -8.67
CA ALA A 107 9.27 8.14 -9.96
C ALA A 107 8.04 9.04 -10.17
N LEU A 108 7.20 9.20 -9.14
CA LEU A 108 6.02 10.07 -9.21
C LEU A 108 6.39 11.55 -9.34
N VAL A 109 7.33 12.04 -8.52
CA VAL A 109 7.74 13.45 -8.50
C VAL A 109 8.51 13.81 -9.78
N ALA A 110 9.47 12.97 -10.19
CA ALA A 110 10.23 13.17 -11.42
C ALA A 110 9.32 13.06 -12.65
N GLY A 111 8.42 12.06 -12.69
CA GLY A 111 7.42 11.93 -13.74
C GLY A 111 6.51 13.16 -13.86
N SER A 112 6.07 13.71 -12.72
CA SER A 112 5.29 14.96 -12.70
C SER A 112 6.11 16.16 -13.19
N ALA A 113 7.37 16.28 -12.77
CA ALA A 113 8.27 17.34 -13.23
C ALA A 113 8.52 17.27 -14.75
N LEU A 114 8.77 16.07 -15.28
CA LEU A 114 8.94 15.83 -16.72
C LEU A 114 7.67 16.17 -17.50
N TYR A 115 6.51 15.64 -17.09
CA TYR A 115 5.23 15.98 -17.71
C TYR A 115 5.03 17.50 -17.73
N ARG A 116 5.34 18.17 -16.62
CA ARG A 116 5.16 19.61 -16.50
C ARG A 116 6.14 20.42 -17.34
N ALA A 117 7.37 19.98 -17.50
CA ALA A 117 8.38 20.63 -18.33
C ALA A 117 7.95 20.68 -19.81
N PHE A 118 7.34 19.60 -20.31
CA PHE A 118 7.01 19.46 -21.74
C PHE A 118 5.57 19.82 -22.09
N TYR A 119 4.61 19.61 -21.18
CA TYR A 119 3.18 19.66 -21.52
C TYR A 119 2.34 20.61 -20.67
N HIS A 120 2.84 21.08 -19.52
CA HIS A 120 2.09 21.93 -18.62
C HIS A 120 2.48 23.41 -18.80
N PRO A 121 1.53 24.36 -18.80
CA PRO A 121 1.84 25.79 -18.99
C PRO A 121 2.67 26.41 -17.87
N ARG A 122 2.76 25.75 -16.70
CA ARG A 122 3.52 26.18 -15.53
C ARG A 122 4.36 25.02 -14.97
N PRO A 123 5.67 24.98 -15.21
CA PRO A 123 6.44 23.76 -14.98
C PRO A 123 6.75 23.47 -13.50
N GLN A 124 6.87 24.51 -12.65
CA GLN A 124 7.16 24.40 -11.21
C GLN A 124 8.38 23.52 -10.85
N LEU A 125 9.44 23.54 -11.67
CA LEU A 125 10.59 22.62 -11.51
C LEU A 125 11.32 22.79 -10.18
N ALA A 126 11.45 24.02 -9.67
CA ALA A 126 12.07 24.28 -8.37
C ALA A 126 11.33 23.58 -7.21
N GLY A 127 9.99 23.55 -7.26
CA GLY A 127 9.18 22.86 -6.26
C GLY A 127 9.36 21.34 -6.30
N HIS A 128 9.43 20.77 -7.50
CA HIS A 128 9.70 19.33 -7.67
C HIS A 128 11.14 18.99 -7.26
N ALA A 129 12.10 19.86 -7.54
CA ALA A 129 13.49 19.70 -7.09
C ALA A 129 13.58 19.69 -5.56
N ALA A 130 12.83 20.55 -4.85
CA ALA A 130 12.76 20.54 -3.40
C ALA A 130 12.19 19.22 -2.86
N MET A 131 11.09 18.72 -3.45
CA MET A 131 10.51 17.43 -3.09
C MET A 131 11.49 16.28 -3.31
N LEU A 132 12.13 16.22 -4.48
CA LEU A 132 13.14 15.20 -4.80
C LEU A 132 14.31 15.26 -3.83
N THR A 133 14.81 16.46 -3.53
CA THR A 133 15.93 16.66 -2.59
C THR A 133 15.56 16.11 -1.20
N ALA A 134 14.38 16.43 -0.70
CA ALA A 134 13.90 15.92 0.59
C ALA A 134 13.79 14.38 0.59
N THR A 135 13.24 13.79 -0.47
CA THR A 135 13.17 12.32 -0.63
C THR A 135 14.55 11.68 -0.71
N PHE A 136 15.51 12.28 -1.43
CA PHE A 136 16.89 11.76 -1.52
C PHE A 136 17.64 11.85 -0.19
N ILE A 137 17.41 12.89 0.61
CA ILE A 137 17.97 12.97 1.97
C ILE A 137 17.42 11.83 2.82
N GLY A 138 16.11 11.56 2.79
CA GLY A 138 15.51 10.44 3.50
C GLY A 138 16.06 9.09 3.04
N LEU A 139 16.16 8.88 1.73
CA LEU A 139 16.76 7.67 1.15
C LEU A 139 18.22 7.49 1.58
N ALA A 140 19.01 8.55 1.58
CA ALA A 140 20.41 8.48 2.00
C ALA A 140 20.52 8.05 3.47
N ILE A 141 19.71 8.63 4.37
CA ILE A 141 19.67 8.23 5.78
C ILE A 141 19.28 6.75 5.92
N LEU A 142 18.26 6.31 5.18
CA LEU A 142 17.82 4.92 5.19
C LEU A 142 18.96 3.98 4.75
N LEU A 143 19.57 4.22 3.59
CA LEU A 143 20.63 3.36 3.04
C LEU A 143 21.88 3.32 3.93
N LEU A 144 22.21 4.44 4.59
CA LEU A 144 23.36 4.54 5.48
C LEU A 144 23.09 4.00 6.89
N SER A 145 21.86 3.57 7.19
CA SER A 145 21.53 2.98 8.49
C SER A 145 22.28 1.65 8.71
N PRO A 146 23.00 1.48 9.82
CA PRO A 146 23.83 0.29 10.07
C PRO A 146 23.01 -1.01 10.11
N GLY A 147 21.72 -0.93 10.50
CA GLY A 147 20.83 -2.08 10.52
C GLY A 147 20.63 -2.72 9.14
N ASN A 148 20.69 -1.94 8.06
CA ASN A 148 20.57 -2.48 6.70
C ASN A 148 21.78 -3.32 6.30
N ALA A 149 22.98 -2.93 6.71
CA ALA A 149 24.19 -3.72 6.48
C ALA A 149 24.15 -5.04 7.25
N VAL A 150 23.72 -5.02 8.52
CA VAL A 150 23.54 -6.24 9.32
C VAL A 150 22.49 -7.17 8.71
N ARG A 151 21.36 -6.62 8.24
CA ARG A 151 20.30 -7.40 7.61
C ARG A 151 20.77 -8.05 6.31
N MET A 152 21.44 -7.30 5.43
CA MET A 152 21.97 -7.86 4.18
C MET A 152 23.03 -8.95 4.42
N ALA A 153 23.83 -8.84 5.48
CA ALA A 153 24.82 -9.86 5.83
C ALA A 153 24.18 -11.23 6.21
N ALA A 154 22.90 -11.24 6.61
CA ALA A 154 22.16 -12.48 6.88
C ALA A 154 21.68 -13.20 5.61
N TYR A 155 21.75 -12.55 4.43
CA TYR A 155 21.32 -13.10 3.15
C TYR A 155 22.52 -13.22 2.20
N PRO A 156 23.31 -14.31 2.28
CA PRO A 156 24.55 -14.46 1.52
C PRO A 156 24.34 -14.48 0.00
N GLU A 157 23.14 -14.83 -0.46
CA GLU A 157 22.77 -14.86 -1.88
C GLU A 157 22.33 -13.50 -2.42
N GLY A 158 22.17 -12.49 -1.55
CA GLY A 158 21.86 -11.11 -1.92
C GLY A 158 22.97 -10.42 -2.72
N GLY A 159 22.68 -9.25 -3.27
CA GLY A 159 23.63 -8.44 -4.02
C GLY A 159 23.77 -8.80 -5.51
N LYS A 160 23.07 -9.83 -6.00
CA LYS A 160 23.16 -10.29 -7.40
C LYS A 160 22.37 -9.42 -8.39
N ILE A 161 22.94 -8.28 -8.76
CA ILE A 161 22.31 -7.24 -9.61
C ILE A 161 21.59 -7.82 -10.85
N ALA A 162 22.27 -8.63 -11.66
CA ALA A 162 21.67 -9.16 -12.90
C ALA A 162 20.48 -10.10 -12.63
N ALA A 163 20.59 -10.94 -11.60
CA ALA A 163 19.50 -11.81 -11.19
C ALA A 163 18.32 -11.00 -10.63
N SER A 164 18.57 -9.90 -9.91
CA SER A 164 17.54 -9.01 -9.37
C SER A 164 16.64 -8.41 -10.45
N PHE A 165 17.18 -8.02 -11.61
CA PHE A 165 16.36 -7.52 -12.72
C PHE A 165 15.43 -8.59 -13.30
N SER A 166 15.95 -9.81 -13.52
CA SER A 166 15.18 -10.92 -14.08
C SER A 166 14.13 -11.44 -13.11
N MET A 167 14.54 -11.67 -11.85
CA MET A 167 13.64 -12.15 -10.80
C MET A 167 12.63 -11.09 -10.39
N GLY A 168 13.02 -9.82 -10.40
CA GLY A 168 12.10 -8.71 -10.21
C GLY A 168 10.97 -8.71 -11.23
N LEU A 169 11.26 -9.03 -12.50
CA LEU A 169 10.26 -9.12 -13.56
C LEU A 169 9.36 -10.34 -13.37
N TYR A 170 9.94 -11.47 -12.99
CA TYR A 170 9.21 -12.70 -12.69
C TYR A 170 8.20 -12.51 -11.56
N TYR A 171 8.62 -11.96 -10.42
CA TYR A 171 7.73 -11.72 -9.28
C TYR A 171 6.70 -10.62 -9.56
N LEU A 172 7.08 -9.57 -10.30
CA LEU A 172 6.12 -8.58 -10.78
C LEU A 172 5.02 -9.24 -11.61
N TRP A 173 5.38 -10.10 -12.56
CA TRP A 173 4.41 -10.80 -13.40
C TRP A 173 3.45 -11.66 -12.56
N LEU A 174 3.99 -12.44 -11.62
CA LEU A 174 3.16 -13.23 -10.69
C LEU A 174 2.19 -12.37 -9.89
N GLU A 175 2.65 -11.23 -9.37
CA GLU A 175 1.80 -10.33 -8.60
C GLU A 175 0.71 -9.69 -9.46
N LEU A 176 1.02 -9.28 -10.68
CA LEU A 176 0.02 -8.72 -11.61
C LEU A 176 -1.03 -9.78 -11.98
N VAL A 177 -0.61 -10.99 -12.32
CA VAL A 177 -1.54 -12.10 -12.61
C VAL A 177 -2.45 -12.32 -11.42
N ARG A 178 -1.90 -12.51 -10.21
CA ARG A 178 -2.67 -12.69 -8.98
C ARG A 178 -3.67 -11.55 -8.76
N HIS A 179 -3.20 -10.30 -8.85
CA HIS A 179 -4.02 -9.12 -8.59
C HIS A 179 -5.18 -9.00 -9.58
N TYR A 180 -4.94 -9.21 -10.88
CA TYR A 180 -5.97 -9.08 -11.90
C TYR A 180 -6.83 -10.34 -12.09
N THR A 181 -6.52 -11.46 -11.46
CA THR A 181 -7.44 -12.62 -11.36
C THR A 181 -8.51 -12.45 -10.27
N GLU A 182 -8.30 -11.55 -9.31
CA GLU A 182 -9.25 -11.31 -8.23
C GLU A 182 -10.45 -10.48 -8.71
N SER A 183 -11.67 -10.94 -8.42
CA SER A 183 -12.91 -10.23 -8.78
C SER A 183 -12.99 -8.86 -8.11
N ALA A 184 -12.46 -8.72 -6.89
CA ALA A 184 -12.41 -7.47 -6.14
C ALA A 184 -11.61 -6.35 -6.84
N THR A 185 -10.57 -6.70 -7.62
CA THR A 185 -9.81 -5.73 -8.42
C THR A 185 -10.68 -5.12 -9.50
N TRP A 186 -11.40 -5.95 -10.24
CA TRP A 186 -12.32 -5.48 -11.29
C TRP A 186 -13.52 -4.74 -10.71
N ALA A 187 -14.01 -5.15 -9.54
CA ALA A 187 -15.04 -4.43 -8.80
C ALA A 187 -14.59 -3.00 -8.47
N TRP A 188 -13.36 -2.83 -8.00
CA TRP A 188 -12.77 -1.52 -7.73
C TRP A 188 -12.64 -0.68 -9.01
N LEU A 189 -12.02 -1.21 -10.06
CA LEU A 189 -11.81 -0.45 -11.29
C LEU A 189 -13.14 -0.12 -11.99
N GLY A 190 -14.10 -1.04 -11.98
CA GLY A 190 -15.46 -0.83 -12.48
C GLY A 190 -16.20 0.24 -11.67
N PHE A 191 -16.09 0.20 -10.33
CA PHE A 191 -16.62 1.24 -9.46
C PHE A 191 -16.04 2.61 -9.84
N VAL A 192 -14.71 2.73 -9.95
CA VAL A 192 -14.04 3.99 -10.29
C VAL A 192 -14.50 4.51 -11.66
N ALA A 193 -14.60 3.63 -12.66
CA ALA A 193 -15.06 3.98 -14.00
C ALA A 193 -16.48 4.53 -13.98
N LEU A 194 -17.44 3.78 -13.41
CA LEU A 194 -18.83 4.21 -13.30
C LEU A 194 -18.92 5.51 -12.49
N PHE A 195 -18.36 5.53 -11.29
CA PHE A 195 -18.39 6.68 -10.41
C PHE A 195 -17.83 7.95 -11.10
N SER A 196 -16.77 7.81 -11.89
CA SER A 196 -16.20 8.93 -12.64
C SER A 196 -17.13 9.44 -13.76
N VAL A 197 -17.79 8.55 -14.51
CA VAL A 197 -18.72 8.94 -15.60
C VAL A 197 -19.98 9.63 -15.07
N PHE A 198 -20.45 9.21 -13.89
CA PHE A 198 -21.73 9.66 -13.35
C PHE A 198 -21.63 10.84 -12.38
N VAL A 199 -20.44 11.10 -11.84
CA VAL A 199 -20.27 12.15 -10.83
C VAL A 199 -19.38 13.30 -11.32
N VAL A 200 -18.57 13.10 -12.37
CA VAL A 200 -17.66 14.12 -12.88
C VAL A 200 -18.18 14.68 -14.20
N PRO A 201 -18.24 16.01 -14.37
CA PRO A 201 -18.53 16.60 -15.66
C PRO A 201 -17.41 16.27 -16.67
N SER A 202 -17.81 15.84 -17.88
CA SER A 202 -16.90 15.60 -19.00
C SER A 202 -16.24 16.91 -19.38
N GLN A 203 -14.91 16.95 -19.35
CA GLN A 203 -14.17 18.13 -19.80
C GLN A 203 -13.58 17.88 -21.19
N PRO A 204 -13.94 18.69 -22.20
CA PRO A 204 -13.20 18.71 -23.45
C PRO A 204 -11.81 19.29 -23.16
N ARG A 205 -10.81 18.42 -23.09
CA ARG A 205 -9.40 18.80 -23.00
C ARG A 205 -8.67 18.27 -24.22
N PRO A 206 -7.47 18.80 -24.56
CA PRO A 206 -6.66 18.22 -25.61
C PRO A 206 -6.40 16.74 -25.27
N ALA A 207 -7.07 15.84 -25.99
CA ALA A 207 -7.09 14.40 -25.68
C ALA A 207 -5.67 13.83 -25.56
N ALA A 208 -4.74 14.35 -26.36
CA ALA A 208 -3.33 13.97 -26.37
C ALA A 208 -2.62 14.21 -25.02
N ARG A 209 -2.79 15.37 -24.36
CA ARG A 209 -2.10 15.66 -23.08
C ARG A 209 -2.61 14.76 -21.96
N LEU A 210 -3.92 14.56 -21.91
CA LEU A 210 -4.54 13.66 -20.94
C LEU A 210 -4.08 12.21 -21.17
N LEU A 211 -3.96 11.78 -22.42
CA LEU A 211 -3.45 10.45 -22.77
C LEU A 211 -2.00 10.28 -22.32
N VAL A 212 -1.12 11.27 -22.57
CA VAL A 212 0.27 11.25 -22.09
C VAL A 212 0.33 11.14 -20.57
N LEU A 213 -0.52 11.88 -19.84
CA LEU A 213 -0.60 11.78 -18.39
C LEU A 213 -1.03 10.39 -17.92
N ILE A 214 -2.03 9.78 -18.56
CA ILE A 214 -2.51 8.44 -18.22
C ILE A 214 -1.42 7.39 -18.47
N VAL A 215 -0.80 7.40 -19.66
CA VAL A 215 0.27 6.47 -20.02
C VAL A 215 1.47 6.65 -19.09
N GLY A 216 1.88 7.89 -18.82
CA GLY A 216 2.98 8.20 -17.90
C GLY A 216 2.69 7.73 -16.47
N LEU A 217 1.44 7.90 -15.99
CA LEU A 217 1.02 7.40 -14.68
C LEU A 217 1.08 5.87 -14.61
N VAL A 218 0.52 5.16 -15.60
CA VAL A 218 0.58 3.69 -15.65
C VAL A 218 2.03 3.21 -15.70
N ALA A 219 2.88 3.84 -16.51
CA ALA A 219 4.29 3.52 -16.57
C ALA A 219 5.00 3.76 -15.23
N ALA A 220 4.73 4.87 -14.54
CA ALA A 220 5.31 5.18 -13.24
C ALA A 220 4.87 4.17 -12.15
N VAL A 221 3.61 3.76 -12.16
CA VAL A 221 3.10 2.72 -11.24
C VAL A 221 3.79 1.38 -11.50
N LEU A 222 3.81 0.92 -12.76
CA LEU A 222 4.45 -0.36 -13.12
C LEU A 222 5.96 -0.34 -12.85
N ALA A 223 6.65 0.76 -13.15
CA ALA A 223 8.07 0.92 -12.84
C ALA A 223 8.33 0.93 -11.34
N GLY A 224 7.45 1.56 -10.54
CA GLY A 224 7.52 1.52 -9.08
C GLY A 224 7.39 0.09 -8.55
N LEU A 225 6.35 -0.64 -8.99
CA LEU A 225 6.15 -2.04 -8.63
C LEU A 225 7.37 -2.90 -8.98
N TYR A 226 7.86 -2.78 -10.21
CA TYR A 226 9.06 -3.47 -10.67
C TYR A 226 10.25 -3.20 -9.75
N THR A 227 10.49 -1.93 -9.43
CA THR A 227 11.61 -1.50 -8.58
C THR A 227 11.52 -2.10 -7.18
N ALA A 228 10.32 -2.27 -6.62
CA ALA A 228 10.17 -2.92 -5.31
C ALA A 228 10.63 -4.38 -5.32
N TYR A 229 10.26 -5.15 -6.35
CA TYR A 229 10.72 -6.54 -6.49
C TYR A 229 12.20 -6.66 -6.80
N VAL A 230 12.76 -5.75 -7.62
CA VAL A 230 14.20 -5.70 -7.88
C VAL A 230 14.98 -5.42 -6.59
N ILE A 231 14.55 -4.43 -5.81
CA ILE A 231 15.22 -4.06 -4.55
C ILE A 231 15.09 -5.17 -3.52
N ALA A 232 13.92 -5.79 -3.37
CA ALA A 232 13.73 -6.90 -2.44
C ALA A 232 14.64 -8.08 -2.79
N TYR A 233 14.63 -8.51 -4.06
CA TYR A 233 15.48 -9.61 -4.50
C TYR A 233 16.97 -9.25 -4.40
N PHE A 234 17.35 -8.01 -4.68
CA PHE A 234 18.71 -7.54 -4.45
C PHE A 234 19.11 -7.64 -2.97
N ALA A 235 18.22 -7.28 -2.05
CA ALA A 235 18.52 -7.25 -0.62
C ALA A 235 18.55 -8.65 0.02
N THR A 236 17.67 -9.57 -0.41
CA THR A 236 17.47 -10.86 0.29
C THR A 236 17.59 -12.10 -0.59
N ALA A 237 17.68 -11.94 -1.92
CA ALA A 237 17.56 -13.03 -2.91
C ALA A 237 16.25 -13.84 -2.81
N GLU A 238 15.22 -13.24 -2.22
CA GLU A 238 13.89 -13.82 -2.03
C GLU A 238 12.81 -12.93 -2.67
N ASP A 239 11.57 -13.42 -2.70
CA ASP A 239 10.41 -12.60 -3.05
C ASP A 239 10.25 -11.42 -2.06
N LEU A 240 9.54 -10.38 -2.51
CA LEU A 240 9.16 -9.27 -1.66
C LEU A 240 8.36 -9.77 -0.46
N ALA A 241 8.76 -9.34 0.74
CA ALA A 241 8.08 -9.70 1.96
C ALA A 241 6.58 -9.35 1.89
N THR A 242 5.74 -10.16 2.53
CA THR A 242 4.26 -10.03 2.53
C THR A 242 3.76 -8.62 2.86
N ARG A 243 4.37 -7.94 3.85
CA ARG A 243 4.14 -6.52 4.15
C ARG A 243 4.42 -5.55 2.99
N GLY A 244 5.50 -5.77 2.25
CA GLY A 244 5.83 -4.95 1.10
C GLY A 244 4.88 -5.22 -0.07
N ARG A 245 4.44 -6.48 -0.23
CA ARG A 245 3.42 -6.82 -1.22
C ARG A 245 2.05 -6.21 -0.88
N ASN A 246 1.68 -6.08 0.39
CA ASN A 246 0.52 -5.28 0.79
C ASN A 246 0.64 -3.82 0.32
N GLU A 247 1.82 -3.22 0.46
CA GLU A 247 2.06 -1.82 0.03
C GLU A 247 1.92 -1.68 -1.49
N VAL A 248 2.44 -2.67 -2.24
CA VAL A 248 2.28 -2.78 -3.70
C VAL A 248 0.81 -2.83 -4.10
N VAL A 249 -0.01 -3.64 -3.43
CA VAL A 249 -1.46 -3.73 -3.71
C VAL A 249 -2.12 -2.37 -3.52
N VAL A 250 -1.85 -1.69 -2.41
CA VAL A 250 -2.40 -0.36 -2.12
C VAL A 250 -2.00 0.66 -3.19
N PHE A 251 -0.72 0.66 -3.59
CA PHE A 251 -0.22 1.55 -4.62
C PHE A 251 -0.85 1.27 -5.99
N LEU A 252 -1.01 0.00 -6.36
CA LEU A 252 -1.64 -0.42 -7.61
C LEU A 252 -3.13 -0.02 -7.66
N LEU A 253 -3.86 -0.20 -6.55
CA LEU A 253 -5.27 0.19 -6.46
C LEU A 253 -5.46 1.71 -6.59
N ALA A 254 -4.66 2.49 -5.86
CA ALA A 254 -4.73 3.96 -5.91
C ALA A 254 -4.28 4.52 -7.27
N GLY A 255 -3.16 4.01 -7.81
CA GLY A 255 -2.61 4.39 -9.11
C GLY A 255 -3.52 4.01 -10.28
N GLY A 256 -3.98 2.75 -10.30
CA GLY A 256 -4.95 2.25 -11.27
C GLY A 256 -6.28 3.00 -11.19
N GLY A 257 -6.75 3.29 -9.97
CA GLY A 257 -7.93 4.13 -9.75
C GLY A 257 -7.78 5.53 -10.34
N CYS A 258 -6.62 6.18 -10.13
CA CYS A 258 -6.34 7.47 -10.77
C CYS A 258 -6.34 7.36 -12.30
N ALA A 259 -5.69 6.35 -12.88
CA ALA A 259 -5.63 6.16 -14.33
C ALA A 259 -7.02 5.94 -14.95
N VAL A 260 -7.84 5.08 -14.34
CA VAL A 260 -9.22 4.81 -14.79
C VAL A 260 -10.10 6.04 -14.65
N ALA A 261 -10.00 6.78 -13.53
CA ALA A 261 -10.77 8.01 -13.33
C ALA A 261 -10.38 9.13 -14.32
N LEU A 262 -9.11 9.17 -14.76
CA LEU A 262 -8.69 10.05 -15.85
C LEU A 262 -9.22 9.57 -17.21
N ALA A 263 -9.14 8.26 -17.49
CA ALA A 263 -9.64 7.67 -18.74
C ALA A 263 -11.17 7.86 -18.90
N ALA A 264 -11.93 7.80 -17.82
CA ALA A 264 -13.37 8.05 -17.82
C ALA A 264 -13.74 9.45 -18.31
N ARG A 265 -12.81 10.43 -18.30
CA ARG A 265 -13.06 11.78 -18.84
C ARG A 265 -13.20 11.82 -20.36
N PHE A 266 -12.79 10.75 -21.07
CA PHE A 266 -13.05 10.60 -22.51
C PHE A 266 -14.48 10.17 -22.82
N LEU A 267 -15.24 9.74 -21.81
CA LEU A 267 -16.64 9.35 -21.96
C LEU A 267 -17.56 10.56 -21.69
N PRO A 268 -18.74 10.62 -22.34
CA PRO A 268 -19.75 11.63 -22.03
C PRO A 268 -20.17 11.56 -20.56
N SER A 269 -20.25 12.70 -19.89
CA SER A 269 -20.76 12.76 -18.51
C SER A 269 -22.25 12.48 -18.51
N LEU A 270 -22.66 11.50 -17.71
CA LEU A 270 -24.07 11.12 -17.54
C LEU A 270 -24.68 11.70 -16.25
N GLY A 271 -23.91 12.47 -15.50
CA GLY A 271 -24.28 12.99 -14.17
C GLY A 271 -25.27 14.16 -14.15
N HIS A 272 -25.74 14.65 -15.30
CA HIS A 272 -26.63 15.81 -15.38
C HIS A 272 -28.08 15.49 -14.96
N HIS A 273 -28.48 14.22 -14.95
CA HIS A 273 -29.81 13.80 -14.54
C HIS A 273 -29.77 13.11 -13.17
N ALA A 274 -30.53 13.64 -12.20
CA ALA A 274 -30.54 13.13 -10.82
C ALA A 274 -30.90 11.63 -10.74
N HIS A 275 -31.85 11.17 -11.57
CA HIS A 275 -32.21 9.75 -11.65
C HIS A 275 -31.07 8.87 -12.14
N VAL A 276 -30.27 9.35 -13.11
CA VAL A 276 -29.13 8.62 -13.67
C VAL A 276 -28.00 8.52 -12.65
N ARG A 277 -27.74 9.60 -11.89
CA ARG A 277 -26.78 9.60 -10.77
C ARG A 277 -27.18 8.62 -9.66
N MET A 278 -28.46 8.54 -9.31
CA MET A 278 -28.95 7.58 -8.31
C MET A 278 -28.78 6.12 -8.78
N THR A 279 -29.18 5.81 -10.02
CA THR A 279 -28.99 4.46 -10.59
C THR A 279 -27.52 4.06 -10.62
N ALA A 280 -26.63 5.00 -10.94
CA ALA A 280 -25.20 4.77 -10.92
C ALA A 280 -24.64 4.49 -9.52
N LEU A 281 -25.10 5.21 -8.50
CA LEU A 281 -24.71 4.95 -7.11
C LEU A 281 -25.22 3.58 -6.64
N VAL A 282 -26.42 3.17 -7.07
CA VAL A 282 -26.92 1.82 -6.82
C VAL A 282 -26.06 0.77 -7.53
N ALA A 283 -25.70 0.98 -8.79
CA ALA A 283 -24.80 0.08 -9.53
C ALA A 283 -23.40 -0.01 -8.87
N CYS A 284 -22.87 1.12 -8.38
CA CYS A 284 -21.65 1.17 -7.59
C CYS A 284 -21.78 0.36 -6.28
N GLY A 285 -22.93 0.46 -5.61
CA GLY A 285 -23.26 -0.37 -4.45
C GLY A 285 -23.33 -1.86 -4.81
N LEU A 286 -23.91 -2.21 -5.96
CA LEU A 286 -23.97 -3.60 -6.42
C LEU A 286 -22.58 -4.16 -6.72
N LEU A 287 -21.71 -3.38 -7.36
CA LEU A 287 -20.32 -3.78 -7.59
C LEU A 287 -19.55 -4.01 -6.29
N SER A 288 -19.88 -3.29 -5.21
CA SER A 288 -19.23 -3.50 -3.92
C SER A 288 -19.46 -4.91 -3.33
N PHE A 289 -20.51 -5.62 -3.73
CA PHE A 289 -20.71 -7.02 -3.32
C PHE A 289 -19.64 -7.97 -3.87
N LEU A 290 -19.01 -7.65 -5.00
CA LEU A 290 -17.91 -8.46 -5.53
C LEU A 290 -16.67 -8.40 -4.63
N LEU A 291 -16.54 -7.40 -3.75
CA LEU A 291 -15.49 -7.39 -2.72
C LEU A 291 -15.64 -8.52 -1.70
N LEU A 292 -16.85 -9.09 -1.57
CA LEU A 292 -17.13 -10.20 -0.67
C LEU A 292 -16.59 -11.54 -1.18
N ASP A 293 -16.17 -11.60 -2.44
CA ASP A 293 -15.60 -12.76 -3.13
C ASP A 293 -14.08 -12.61 -3.28
N SER A 294 -13.40 -12.30 -2.18
CA SER A 294 -11.95 -12.16 -2.14
C SER A 294 -11.31 -13.27 -1.33
N VAL A 295 -10.08 -13.65 -1.71
CA VAL A 295 -9.31 -14.67 -1.00
C VAL A 295 -9.10 -14.31 0.47
N ALA A 296 -8.76 -13.05 0.79
CA ALA A 296 -8.54 -12.63 2.17
C ALA A 296 -9.81 -12.78 3.03
N LEU A 297 -10.99 -12.44 2.50
CA LEU A 297 -12.23 -12.61 3.23
C LEU A 297 -12.65 -14.08 3.32
N GLY A 298 -12.28 -14.90 2.32
CA GLY A 298 -12.39 -16.36 2.39
C GLY A 298 -11.63 -16.93 3.58
N TYR A 299 -10.39 -16.52 3.80
CA TYR A 299 -9.61 -16.91 4.98
C TYR A 299 -10.23 -16.41 6.28
N VAL A 300 -10.69 -15.15 6.34
CA VAL A 300 -11.38 -14.63 7.53
C VAL A 300 -12.58 -15.50 7.90
N ARG A 301 -13.44 -15.82 6.93
CA ARG A 301 -14.63 -16.67 7.17
C ARG A 301 -14.26 -18.09 7.59
N ALA A 302 -13.22 -18.66 6.99
CA ALA A 302 -12.77 -20.02 7.31
C ALA A 302 -12.14 -20.12 8.71
N GLU A 303 -11.52 -19.05 9.20
CA GLU A 303 -10.79 -19.03 10.47
C GLU A 303 -11.53 -18.31 11.61
N GLU A 304 -12.68 -17.70 11.35
CA GLU A 304 -13.41 -16.85 12.31
C GLU A 304 -13.66 -17.54 13.66
N SER A 305 -14.03 -18.82 13.62
CA SER A 305 -14.29 -19.63 14.81
C SER A 305 -13.04 -19.86 15.68
N GLN A 306 -11.84 -19.70 15.13
CA GLN A 306 -10.57 -19.87 15.83
C GLN A 306 -10.11 -18.60 16.55
N PHE A 307 -10.58 -17.41 16.15
CA PHE A 307 -10.02 -16.14 16.61
C PHE A 307 -10.21 -15.91 18.12
N ALA A 308 -11.38 -16.25 18.67
CA ALA A 308 -11.66 -16.08 20.09
C ALA A 308 -10.75 -16.97 20.95
N THR A 309 -10.56 -18.23 20.54
CA THR A 309 -9.65 -19.18 21.21
C THR A 309 -8.21 -18.70 21.11
N PHE A 310 -7.76 -18.29 19.92
CA PHE A 310 -6.41 -17.77 19.72
C PHE A 310 -6.11 -16.54 20.60
N TRP A 311 -7.08 -15.62 20.71
CA TRP A 311 -6.97 -14.45 21.59
C TRP A 311 -6.86 -14.86 23.05
N SER A 312 -7.74 -15.73 23.53
CA SER A 312 -7.73 -16.23 24.91
C SER A 312 -6.39 -16.89 25.27
N GLU A 313 -5.91 -17.80 24.43
CA GLU A 313 -4.63 -18.48 24.63
C GLU A 313 -3.45 -17.50 24.59
N SER A 314 -3.50 -16.47 23.73
CA SER A 314 -2.46 -15.45 23.66
C SER A 314 -2.43 -14.55 24.90
N VAL A 315 -3.59 -14.21 25.46
CA VAL A 315 -3.69 -13.47 26.73
C VAL A 315 -3.19 -14.31 27.91
N GLN A 316 -3.59 -15.59 27.98
CA GLN A 316 -3.11 -16.52 29.01
C GLN A 316 -1.60 -16.68 28.96
N ARG A 317 -1.04 -16.87 27.75
CA ARG A 317 0.41 -16.98 27.53
C ARG A 317 1.14 -15.70 27.93
N HIS A 318 0.62 -14.53 27.56
CA HIS A 318 1.17 -13.24 27.96
C HIS A 318 1.19 -13.08 29.50
N GLN A 319 0.08 -13.40 30.16
CA GLN A 319 -0.02 -13.36 31.62
C GLN A 319 0.97 -14.32 32.27
N PHE A 320 1.02 -15.58 31.81
CA PHE A 320 1.93 -16.60 32.32
C PHE A 320 3.40 -16.18 32.21
N LEU A 321 3.84 -15.68 31.05
CA LEU A 321 5.21 -15.21 30.84
C LEU A 321 5.56 -14.01 31.74
N ARG A 322 4.57 -13.14 32.00
CA ARG A 322 4.76 -11.93 32.82
C ARG A 322 4.78 -12.21 34.32
N THR A 323 4.02 -13.19 34.81
CA THR A 323 3.84 -13.44 36.25
C THR A 323 4.74 -14.55 36.79
N THR A 324 5.12 -15.50 35.93
CA THR A 324 6.03 -16.59 36.31
C THR A 324 7.37 -16.02 36.73
N LYS A 325 7.92 -16.51 37.86
CA LYS A 325 9.25 -16.09 38.34
C LYS A 325 10.39 -16.90 37.71
N ASP A 326 10.08 -18.06 37.15
CA ASP A 326 11.05 -18.91 36.48
C ASP A 326 11.67 -18.16 35.29
N LEU A 327 12.98 -18.37 35.11
CA LEU A 327 13.76 -17.78 34.04
C LEU A 327 13.84 -18.68 32.81
N ASP A 328 13.67 -20.00 32.98
CA ASP A 328 13.55 -20.97 31.89
C ASP A 328 12.11 -21.46 31.86
N VAL A 329 11.37 -21.04 30.83
CA VAL A 329 9.93 -21.19 30.78
C VAL A 329 9.54 -22.07 29.60
N VAL A 330 8.76 -23.11 29.88
CA VAL A 330 8.10 -23.93 28.87
C VAL A 330 6.69 -23.40 28.69
N VAL A 331 6.36 -23.01 27.47
CA VAL A 331 5.08 -22.37 27.15
C VAL A 331 4.14 -23.38 26.49
N PRO A 332 2.89 -23.52 26.97
CA PRO A 332 1.92 -24.44 26.37
C PRO A 332 1.67 -24.12 24.90
N LYS A 333 1.56 -25.14 24.05
CA LYS A 333 1.23 -25.00 22.63
C LYS A 333 -0.19 -24.46 22.45
N ARG A 334 -0.39 -23.63 21.42
CA ARG A 334 -1.74 -23.16 21.06
C ARG A 334 -2.54 -24.26 20.40
N SER A 335 -3.83 -24.36 20.75
CA SER A 335 -4.74 -25.32 20.12
C SER A 335 -5.14 -24.89 18.71
N VAL A 336 -5.14 -23.58 18.44
CA VAL A 336 -5.51 -23.00 17.15
C VAL A 336 -4.40 -22.09 16.61
N LYS A 337 -4.29 -22.04 15.28
CA LYS A 337 -3.23 -21.30 14.57
C LYS A 337 -3.79 -20.60 13.33
N PRO A 338 -4.69 -19.62 13.50
CA PRO A 338 -5.25 -18.88 12.38
C PRO A 338 -4.13 -18.15 11.62
N SER A 339 -3.99 -18.47 10.33
CA SER A 339 -2.97 -17.87 9.46
C SER A 339 -3.14 -16.35 9.33
N MET A 340 -4.36 -15.84 9.52
CA MET A 340 -4.67 -14.42 9.49
C MET A 340 -4.13 -13.62 10.69
N LEU A 341 -3.71 -14.29 11.76
CA LEU A 341 -3.21 -13.65 12.99
C LEU A 341 -1.80 -14.13 13.39
N MET A 342 -1.28 -15.19 12.77
CA MET A 342 -0.02 -15.82 13.18
C MET A 342 0.74 -16.45 11.99
N ASP A 343 2.02 -16.10 11.86
CA ASP A 343 2.93 -16.68 10.85
C ASP A 343 3.75 -17.86 11.39
N GLY A 344 4.05 -17.88 12.69
CA GLY A 344 4.94 -18.87 13.30
C GLY A 344 4.76 -18.98 14.80
N GLU A 345 5.05 -20.16 15.34
CA GLU A 345 5.04 -20.46 16.78
C GLU A 345 6.47 -20.38 17.34
N LEU A 346 6.58 -20.30 18.66
CA LEU A 346 7.81 -20.65 19.38
C LEU A 346 8.29 -22.04 18.96
N THR A 347 9.60 -22.22 18.96
CA THR A 347 10.25 -23.49 18.67
C THR A 347 10.72 -24.18 19.96
N LYS A 348 11.33 -25.36 19.83
CA LYS A 348 12.03 -26.02 20.94
C LYS A 348 13.43 -25.45 21.18
N ASN A 349 13.95 -24.63 20.27
CA ASN A 349 15.29 -24.03 20.37
C ASN A 349 15.17 -22.61 20.98
N PRO A 350 15.66 -22.39 22.21
CA PRO A 350 15.53 -21.09 22.87
C PRO A 350 16.37 -19.98 22.23
N GLY A 351 17.43 -20.31 21.49
CA GLY A 351 18.30 -19.33 20.83
C GLY A 351 17.88 -18.99 19.40
N GLN A 352 16.70 -19.44 18.96
CA GLN A 352 16.19 -19.20 17.62
C GLN A 352 14.99 -18.27 17.66
N LEU A 353 14.90 -17.34 16.71
CA LEU A 353 13.71 -16.52 16.51
C LEU A 353 12.44 -17.39 16.36
N PRO A 354 11.31 -17.04 17.01
CA PRO A 354 11.12 -15.83 17.83
C PRO A 354 11.42 -16.01 19.34
N ASN A 355 11.96 -17.15 19.78
CA ASN A 355 12.09 -17.51 21.20
C ASN A 355 13.01 -16.57 21.97
N ASP A 356 14.15 -16.21 21.37
CA ASP A 356 15.13 -15.28 21.92
C ASP A 356 14.53 -13.88 22.14
N CYS A 357 13.84 -13.32 21.15
CA CYS A 357 13.14 -12.03 21.28
C CYS A 357 12.04 -12.06 22.35
N VAL A 358 11.29 -13.16 22.43
CA VAL A 358 10.27 -13.33 23.47
C VAL A 358 10.93 -13.43 24.85
N GLY A 359 12.03 -14.18 24.96
CA GLY A 359 12.81 -14.28 26.19
C GLY A 359 13.29 -12.91 26.66
N GLU A 360 13.95 -12.15 25.78
CA GLU A 360 14.45 -10.81 26.07
C GLU A 360 13.32 -9.86 26.51
N PHE A 361 12.21 -9.83 25.76
CA PHE A 361 11.07 -8.96 26.06
C PHE A 361 10.47 -9.21 27.45
N TYR A 362 10.36 -10.48 27.87
CA TYR A 362 9.80 -10.86 29.18
C TYR A 362 10.87 -11.02 30.28
N GLY A 363 12.14 -10.72 30.01
CA GLY A 363 13.23 -10.89 30.96
C GLY A 363 13.47 -12.36 31.36
N LYS A 364 13.29 -13.29 30.41
CA LYS A 364 13.51 -14.73 30.58
C LYS A 364 14.84 -15.13 29.96
N ARG A 365 15.51 -16.09 30.59
CA ARG A 365 16.74 -16.68 30.06
C ARG A 365 16.45 -17.64 28.90
N SER A 366 15.37 -18.41 29.02
CA SER A 366 14.97 -19.38 28.01
C SER A 366 13.46 -19.43 27.92
N VAL A 367 12.94 -19.43 26.70
CA VAL A 367 11.52 -19.65 26.41
C VAL A 367 11.45 -20.71 25.34
N VAL A 368 10.73 -21.80 25.57
CA VAL A 368 10.57 -22.90 24.61
C VAL A 368 9.13 -23.34 24.51
N LEU A 369 8.74 -23.88 23.36
CA LEU A 369 7.44 -24.48 23.17
C LEU A 369 7.37 -25.84 23.90
N GLY A 370 6.33 -26.02 24.73
CA GLY A 370 5.99 -27.30 25.32
C GLY A 370 5.46 -28.29 24.28
N ASP A 371 5.50 -29.58 24.63
CA ASP A 371 5.03 -30.67 23.77
C ASP A 371 3.53 -30.59 23.44
#